data_AF-A0A380EBW1-F1
#
_entry.id   AF-A0A380EBW1-F1
#
_cell.length_a   1.000
_cell.length_b   1.000
_cell.length_c   1.000
_cell.angle_alpha   90.00
_cell.angle_beta   90.00
_cell.angle_gamma   90.00
#
_symmetry.space_group_name_H-M   'P 1'
#
loop_
_entity.id
_entity.type
_entity.pdbx_description
1 polymer ?
#
loop_
_entity_poly.entity_id
_entity_poly.type
_entity_poly.pdbx_seq_one_letter_code
_entity_poly.pdbx_strand_id
1 'polypeptide(L)'
;MNQTILNRVKTRVMHQLVSSLIYENIVVYKASYQDGVGHFTIEGHDSEYRFTAEKTHSFDRIRITSPIERVVGDEADTTTDYTQLLREVVFTFPKNDEKLEQFIVELLQTELKDTQSMQYRESNPPATPETFNDYEFYAMEGHQYHPSYKSRLGFTLSDNLKFGPDFVPNVKLQWLAIDKDKVETTVSRNVVVNEMLRQQVGDKTYEHFVQQLKHLANM
;
A
#
# COMPACT_ATOMS: atom_id res chain seq x y z
N MET A 1 -1.98 17.57 -12.14
CA MET A 1 -2.49 16.45 -11.33
C MET A 1 -3.98 16.68 -11.13
N ASN A 2 -4.85 15.68 -11.34
CA ASN A 2 -6.29 15.86 -11.12
C ASN A 2 -6.54 16.06 -9.61
N GLN A 3 -6.87 17.29 -9.21
CA GLN A 3 -7.01 17.68 -7.80
C GLN A 3 -8.10 16.88 -7.09
N THR A 4 -9.14 16.47 -7.81
CA THR A 4 -10.23 15.65 -7.27
C THR A 4 -9.74 14.26 -6.88
N ILE A 5 -8.92 13.61 -7.72
CA ILE A 5 -8.35 12.28 -7.43
C ILE A 5 -7.40 12.36 -6.24
N LEU A 6 -6.51 13.36 -6.23
CA LEU A 6 -5.57 13.56 -5.13
C LEU A 6 -6.32 13.70 -3.81
N ASN A 7 -7.35 14.57 -3.76
CA ASN A 7 -8.15 14.76 -2.55
C ASN A 7 -8.84 13.46 -2.11
N ARG A 8 -9.40 12.66 -3.03
CA ARG A 8 -10.01 11.36 -2.71
C ARG A 8 -8.99 10.39 -2.08
N VAL A 9 -7.78 10.31 -2.64
CA VAL A 9 -6.71 9.45 -2.10
C VAL A 9 -6.27 9.94 -0.72
N LYS A 10 -6.05 11.24 -0.54
CA LYS A 10 -5.68 11.82 0.76
C LYS A 10 -6.73 11.56 1.83
N THR A 11 -8.01 11.77 1.53
CA THR A 11 -9.12 11.46 2.44
C THR A 11 -9.12 9.98 2.80
N ARG A 12 -8.91 9.08 1.84
CA ARG A 12 -8.84 7.64 2.10
C ARG A 12 -7.69 7.27 3.03
N VAL A 13 -6.48 7.75 2.75
CA VAL A 13 -5.28 7.50 3.58
C VAL A 13 -5.52 8.02 4.99
N MET A 14 -6.02 9.26 5.13
CA MET A 14 -6.37 9.87 6.42
C MET A 14 -7.41 9.04 7.18
N HIS A 15 -8.49 8.61 6.52
CA HIS A 15 -9.55 7.86 7.17
C HIS A 15 -9.08 6.48 7.65
N GLN A 16 -8.33 5.75 6.82
CA GLN A 16 -7.75 4.46 7.21
C GLN A 16 -6.73 4.62 8.33
N LEU A 17 -5.90 5.66 8.29
CA LEU A 17 -4.92 5.94 9.33
C LEU A 17 -5.61 6.18 10.67
N VAL A 18 -6.52 7.15 10.72
CA VAL A 18 -7.21 7.51 11.96
C VAL A 18 -8.03 6.34 12.51
N SER A 19 -8.73 5.61 11.64
CA SER A 19 -9.47 4.41 12.07
C SER A 19 -8.55 3.34 12.67
N SER A 20 -7.35 3.16 12.11
CA SER A 20 -6.37 2.19 12.61
C SER A 20 -5.70 2.64 13.90
N LEU A 21 -5.35 3.93 14.01
CA LEU A 21 -4.78 4.50 15.24
C LEU A 21 -5.73 4.34 16.44
N ILE A 22 -7.03 4.54 16.21
CA ILE A 22 -8.07 4.34 17.23
C ILE A 22 -8.23 2.84 17.55
N TYR A 23 -8.37 2.00 16.53
CA TYR A 23 -8.60 0.56 16.70
C TYR A 23 -7.44 -0.14 17.43
N GLU A 24 -6.20 0.24 17.14
CA GLU A 24 -5.00 -0.30 17.80
C GLU A 24 -4.64 0.41 19.11
N ASN A 25 -5.42 1.41 19.55
CA ASN A 25 -5.17 2.19 20.75
C ASN A 25 -3.77 2.85 20.76
N ILE A 26 -3.38 3.44 19.62
CA ILE A 26 -2.06 4.04 19.39
C ILE A 26 -1.99 5.49 19.87
N VAL A 27 -3.12 6.20 19.83
CA VAL A 27 -3.24 7.62 20.20
C VAL A 27 -4.17 7.80 21.38
N VAL A 28 -3.95 8.86 22.16
CA VAL A 28 -4.87 9.28 23.21
C VAL A 28 -6.07 9.97 22.56
N TYR A 29 -7.28 9.53 22.89
CA TYR A 29 -8.50 10.11 22.36
C TYR A 29 -9.66 10.04 23.35
N LYS A 30 -10.63 10.92 23.15
CA LYS A 30 -11.95 10.90 23.79
C LYS A 30 -13.00 10.53 22.76
N ALA A 31 -14.00 9.77 23.19
CA ALA A 31 -15.16 9.43 22.37
C ALA A 31 -16.45 9.56 23.17
N SER A 32 -17.49 10.08 22.55
CA SER A 32 -18.86 10.07 23.07
C SER A 32 -19.83 9.62 21.99
N TYR A 33 -20.95 9.02 22.37
CA TYR A 33 -21.95 8.53 21.43
C TYR A 33 -23.28 9.23 21.67
N GLN A 34 -23.85 9.81 20.62
CA GLN A 34 -25.14 10.50 20.62
C GLN A 34 -25.92 9.99 19.40
N ASP A 35 -27.14 9.49 19.61
CA ASP A 35 -28.03 9.02 18.54
C ASP A 35 -27.39 8.02 17.55
N GLY A 36 -26.49 7.15 18.04
CA GLY A 36 -25.78 6.15 17.22
C GLY A 36 -24.56 6.68 16.47
N VAL A 37 -24.29 7.99 16.55
CA VAL A 37 -23.10 8.63 15.98
C VAL A 37 -22.04 8.78 17.08
N GLY A 38 -20.81 8.36 16.78
CA GLY A 38 -19.66 8.58 17.65
C GLY A 38 -18.97 9.91 17.32
N HIS A 39 -18.78 10.75 18.32
CA HIS A 39 -17.98 11.97 18.26
C HIS A 39 -16.63 11.70 18.89
N PHE A 40 -15.56 11.87 18.10
CA PHE A 40 -14.20 11.57 18.50
C PHE A 40 -13.36 12.83 18.57
N THR A 41 -12.40 12.83 19.50
CA THR A 41 -11.37 13.87 19.63
C THR A 41 -10.06 13.19 19.95
N ILE A 42 -9.12 13.19 19.01
CA ILE A 42 -7.74 12.75 19.25
C ILE A 42 -6.97 13.93 19.85
N GLU A 43 -6.28 13.67 20.95
CA GLU A 43 -5.49 14.68 21.65
C GLU A 43 -4.14 14.87 20.95
N GLY A 44 -3.78 16.12 20.67
CA GLY A 44 -2.43 16.54 20.28
C GLY A 44 -1.81 17.42 21.37
N HIS A 45 -0.55 17.76 21.18
CA HIS A 45 0.20 18.59 22.15
C HIS A 45 -0.39 20.01 22.26
N ASP A 46 -0.55 20.69 21.12
CA ASP A 46 -1.09 22.05 21.02
C ASP A 46 -2.34 22.11 20.12
N SER A 47 -2.90 20.94 19.77
CA SER A 47 -4.00 20.78 18.83
C SER A 47 -4.92 19.63 19.22
N GLU A 48 -6.12 19.61 18.65
CA GLU A 48 -7.05 18.48 18.72
C GLU A 48 -7.53 18.10 17.32
N TYR A 49 -7.82 16.82 17.10
CA TYR A 49 -8.42 16.36 15.85
C TYR A 49 -9.81 15.80 16.10
N ARG A 50 -10.83 16.45 15.55
CA ARG A 50 -12.24 16.15 15.77
C ARG A 50 -12.90 15.58 14.52
N PHE A 51 -13.74 14.57 14.70
CA PHE A 51 -14.49 13.94 13.63
C PHE A 51 -15.66 13.11 14.17
N THR A 52 -16.60 12.76 13.30
CA THR A 52 -17.64 11.79 13.60
C THR A 52 -17.41 10.47 12.87
N ALA A 53 -17.83 9.38 13.51
CA ALA A 53 -17.72 8.05 12.95
C ALA A 53 -18.86 7.15 13.44
N GLU A 54 -19.22 6.17 12.62
CA GLU A 54 -20.16 5.11 12.96
C GLU A 54 -19.40 3.87 13.44
N LYS A 55 -19.94 3.13 14.41
CA LYS A 55 -19.44 1.79 14.72
C LYS A 55 -19.88 0.84 13.61
N THR A 56 -18.93 0.09 13.08
CA THR A 56 -19.23 -1.02 12.19
C THR A 56 -19.83 -2.18 12.99
N HIS A 57 -20.64 -3.03 12.34
CA HIS A 57 -21.33 -4.15 12.99
C HIS A 57 -20.40 -5.25 13.54
N SER A 58 -19.10 -5.22 13.26
CA SER A 58 -18.16 -6.27 13.69
C SER A 58 -16.79 -5.70 14.00
N PHE A 59 -16.08 -6.36 14.93
CA PHE A 59 -14.69 -6.06 15.30
C PHE A 59 -14.45 -4.65 15.86
N ASP A 60 -15.45 -3.98 16.46
CA ASP A 60 -15.29 -2.66 17.11
C ASP A 60 -14.60 -1.57 16.26
N ARG A 61 -14.62 -1.73 14.93
CA ARG A 61 -14.03 -0.76 14.02
C ARG A 61 -14.96 0.42 13.83
N ILE A 62 -14.36 1.57 13.58
CA ILE A 62 -15.07 2.79 13.24
C ILE A 62 -15.00 3.05 11.73
N ARG A 63 -16.06 3.66 11.19
CA ARG A 63 -16.08 4.23 9.86
C ARG A 63 -16.29 5.72 9.99
N ILE A 64 -15.28 6.51 9.67
CA ILE A 64 -15.36 7.98 9.71
C ILE A 64 -16.37 8.47 8.67
N THR A 65 -17.30 9.33 9.11
CA THR A 65 -18.42 9.84 8.31
C THR A 65 -18.40 11.35 8.08
N SER A 66 -17.56 12.10 8.79
CA SER A 66 -17.31 13.53 8.56
C SER A 66 -15.92 13.79 7.98
N PRO A 67 -15.65 15.00 7.46
CA PRO A 67 -14.29 15.51 7.39
C PRO A 67 -13.63 15.53 8.77
N ILE A 68 -12.30 15.47 8.80
CA ILE A 68 -11.52 15.60 10.03
C ILE A 68 -11.12 17.07 10.18
N GLU A 69 -11.41 17.64 11.34
CA GLU A 69 -11.08 19.01 11.70
C GLU A 69 -9.87 19.02 12.63
N ARG A 70 -8.88 19.86 12.33
CA ARG A 70 -7.80 20.20 13.25
C ARG A 70 -8.18 21.48 13.97
N VAL A 71 -8.10 21.46 15.30
CA VAL A 71 -8.48 22.58 16.17
C VAL A 71 -7.26 23.06 16.94
N VAL A 72 -6.99 24.37 16.92
CA VAL A 72 -5.94 25.03 17.71
C VAL A 72 -6.52 26.29 18.33
N GLY A 73 -6.62 26.31 19.66
CA GLY A 73 -7.34 27.37 20.37
C GLY A 73 -8.80 27.42 19.89
N ASP A 74 -9.20 28.57 19.34
CA ASP A 74 -10.56 28.80 18.82
C ASP A 74 -10.69 28.59 17.29
N GLU A 75 -9.58 28.27 16.60
CA GLU A 75 -9.57 28.03 15.15
C GLU A 75 -9.77 26.55 14.83
N ALA A 76 -10.62 26.26 13.86
CA ALA A 76 -10.91 24.90 13.40
C ALA A 76 -10.94 24.84 11.86
N ASP A 77 -10.08 23.99 11.29
CA ASP A 77 -9.96 23.82 9.84
C ASP A 77 -10.08 22.34 9.45
N THR A 78 -10.81 22.06 8.37
CA THR A 78 -10.81 20.72 7.77
C THR A 78 -9.43 20.39 7.21
N THR A 79 -8.91 19.20 7.52
CA THR A 79 -7.58 18.77 7.09
C THR A 79 -7.57 17.35 6.55
N THR A 80 -6.65 17.12 5.61
CA THR A 80 -6.22 15.79 5.16
C THR A 80 -4.71 15.63 5.29
N ASP A 81 -4.07 16.48 6.10
CA ASP A 81 -2.64 16.40 6.40
C ASP A 81 -2.39 15.40 7.53
N TYR A 82 -2.36 14.13 7.16
CA TYR A 82 -2.03 13.04 8.06
C TYR A 82 -0.60 13.10 8.59
N THR A 83 0.31 13.81 7.92
CA THR A 83 1.70 13.97 8.39
C THR A 83 1.75 14.92 9.57
N GLN A 84 0.98 16.01 9.49
CA GLN A 84 0.80 16.95 10.59
C GLN A 84 0.14 16.25 11.78
N LEU A 85 -0.95 15.49 11.54
CA LEU A 85 -1.60 14.71 12.59
C LEU A 85 -0.61 13.82 13.31
N LEU A 86 0.15 12.99 12.59
CA LEU A 86 1.10 12.06 13.19
C LEU A 86 2.20 12.72 14.04
N ARG A 87 2.59 13.95 13.70
CA ARG A 87 3.60 14.70 14.46
C ARG A 87 3.04 15.39 15.70
N GLU A 88 1.76 15.74 15.69
CA GLU A 88 1.11 16.51 16.74
C GLU A 88 0.40 15.65 17.79
N VAL A 89 -0.13 14.47 17.41
CA VAL A 89 -0.90 13.61 18.31
C VAL A 89 -0.10 13.06 19.47
N VAL A 90 -0.76 12.88 20.60
CA VAL A 90 -0.20 12.23 21.78
C VAL A 90 -0.36 10.71 21.62
N PHE A 91 0.77 10.00 21.56
CA PHE A 91 0.80 8.54 21.51
C PHE A 91 0.59 7.92 22.89
N THR A 92 -0.01 6.73 22.94
CA THR A 92 -0.21 5.94 24.18
C THR A 92 1.09 5.27 24.68
N PHE A 93 2.17 5.39 23.91
CA PHE A 93 3.50 4.87 24.22
C PHE A 93 4.59 5.89 23.88
N PRO A 94 5.84 5.72 24.39
CA PRO A 94 6.95 6.60 24.05
C PRO A 94 7.22 6.63 22.54
N LYS A 95 7.02 7.79 21.92
CA LYS A 95 7.23 8.02 20.49
C LYS A 95 8.69 7.78 20.11
N ASN A 96 8.91 7.08 19.00
CA ASN A 96 10.20 7.04 18.30
C ASN A 96 10.09 7.88 17.01
N ASP A 97 10.72 9.05 17.00
CA ASP A 97 10.62 10.00 15.89
C ASP A 97 11.18 9.46 14.57
N GLU A 98 12.25 8.66 14.61
CA GLU A 98 12.82 8.07 13.38
C GLU A 98 11.83 7.10 12.73
N LYS A 99 11.17 6.27 13.53
CA LYS A 99 10.16 5.31 13.05
C LYS A 99 8.90 6.03 12.57
N LEU A 100 8.51 7.11 13.25
CA LEU A 100 7.39 7.94 12.82
C LEU A 100 7.64 8.55 11.44
N GLU A 101 8.82 9.13 11.22
CA GLU A 101 9.18 9.73 9.93
C GLU A 101 9.29 8.67 8.81
N GLN A 102 9.83 7.48 9.11
CA GLN A 102 9.81 6.34 8.17
C GLN A 102 8.37 5.97 7.76
N PHE A 103 7.45 5.92 8.73
CA PHE A 103 6.05 5.61 8.46
C PHE A 103 5.35 6.73 7.67
N ILE A 104 5.64 8.01 7.96
CA ILE A 104 5.15 9.15 7.17
C ILE A 104 5.59 9.02 5.70
N VAL A 105 6.84 8.60 5.45
CA VAL A 105 7.33 8.36 4.09
C VAL A 105 6.52 7.25 3.41
N GLU A 106 6.17 6.17 4.11
CA GLU A 106 5.31 5.12 3.53
C GLU A 106 3.92 5.62 3.13
N LEU A 107 3.31 6.49 3.95
CA LEU A 107 2.01 7.10 3.66
C LEU A 107 2.08 8.04 2.46
N LEU A 108 3.10 8.89 2.40
CA LEU A 108 3.35 9.78 1.25
C LEU A 108 3.57 8.99 -0.04
N GLN A 109 4.27 7.86 0.03
CA GLN A 109 4.47 6.97 -1.12
C GLN A 109 3.17 6.29 -1.53
N THR A 110 2.32 5.92 -0.57
CA THR A 110 0.97 5.40 -0.84
C THR A 110 0.10 6.45 -1.52
N GLU A 111 0.06 7.68 -1.02
CA GLU A 111 -0.66 8.80 -1.65
C GLU A 111 -0.21 9.01 -3.09
N LEU A 112 1.10 9.08 -3.32
CA LEU A 112 1.68 9.34 -4.62
C LEU A 112 1.34 8.22 -5.64
N LYS A 113 1.51 6.96 -5.24
CA LYS A 113 1.34 5.80 -6.12
C LYS A 113 -0.12 5.46 -6.34
N ASP A 114 -0.98 5.60 -5.33
CA ASP A 114 -2.41 5.39 -5.50
C ASP A 114 -3.04 6.51 -6.34
N THR A 115 -2.55 7.75 -6.22
CA THR A 115 -2.96 8.85 -7.12
C THR A 115 -2.60 8.54 -8.57
N GLN A 116 -1.39 8.00 -8.84
CA GLN A 116 -0.99 7.57 -10.18
C GLN A 116 -1.88 6.43 -10.70
N SER A 117 -2.13 5.41 -9.87
CA SER A 117 -2.95 4.25 -10.23
C SER A 117 -4.41 4.65 -10.52
N MET A 118 -5.01 5.52 -9.70
CA MET A 118 -6.37 6.01 -9.91
C MET A 118 -6.49 6.86 -11.18
N GLN A 119 -5.50 7.72 -11.46
CA GLN A 119 -5.45 8.48 -12.73
C GLN A 119 -5.37 7.56 -13.95
N TYR A 120 -4.55 6.51 -13.86
CA TYR A 120 -4.44 5.52 -14.92
C TYR A 120 -5.76 4.79 -15.13
N ARG A 121 -6.42 4.35 -14.06
CA ARG A 121 -7.71 3.65 -14.12
C ARG A 121 -8.84 4.53 -14.67
N GLU A 122 -8.90 5.82 -14.31
CA GLU A 122 -9.89 6.73 -14.90
C GLU A 122 -9.65 6.96 -16.41
N SER A 123 -8.38 6.99 -16.82
CA SER A 123 -8.02 7.14 -18.24
C SER A 123 -8.15 5.83 -19.03
N ASN A 124 -8.10 4.69 -18.35
CA ASN A 124 -8.16 3.34 -18.89
C ASN A 124 -9.16 2.53 -18.07
N PRO A 125 -10.48 2.82 -18.19
CA PRO A 125 -11.48 2.11 -17.42
C PRO A 125 -11.39 0.61 -17.71
N PRO A 126 -11.42 -0.25 -16.68
CA PRO A 126 -11.29 -1.68 -16.91
C PRO A 126 -12.46 -2.19 -17.76
N ALA A 127 -12.16 -3.04 -18.74
CA ALA A 127 -13.18 -3.79 -19.48
C ALA A 127 -13.81 -4.86 -18.58
N THR A 128 -15.01 -5.33 -18.96
CA THR A 128 -15.67 -6.45 -18.27
C THR A 128 -14.70 -7.62 -18.10
N PRO A 129 -14.47 -8.12 -16.87
CA PRO A 129 -13.49 -9.16 -16.64
C PRO A 129 -13.95 -10.51 -17.20
N GLU A 130 -13.11 -11.14 -18.02
CA GLU A 130 -13.39 -12.45 -18.64
C GLU A 130 -12.48 -13.54 -18.11
N THR A 131 -11.25 -13.18 -17.76
CA THR A 131 -10.21 -14.09 -17.26
C THR A 131 -9.95 -13.87 -15.77
N PHE A 132 -9.32 -14.86 -15.14
CA PHE A 132 -8.86 -14.74 -13.75
C PHE A 132 -7.98 -13.50 -13.54
N ASN A 133 -7.06 -13.22 -14.48
CA ASN A 133 -6.16 -12.07 -14.41
C ASN A 133 -6.92 -10.73 -14.47
N ASP A 134 -8.02 -10.68 -15.21
CA ASP A 134 -8.87 -9.48 -15.25
C ASP A 134 -9.51 -9.25 -13.88
N TYR A 135 -10.04 -10.29 -13.23
CA TYR A 135 -10.59 -10.19 -11.88
C TYR A 135 -9.53 -9.78 -10.84
N GLU A 136 -8.30 -10.27 -10.99
CA GLU A 136 -7.19 -9.86 -10.11
C GLU A 136 -6.95 -8.35 -10.20
N PHE A 137 -7.01 -7.75 -11.40
CA PHE A 137 -6.89 -6.30 -11.58
C PHE A 137 -7.96 -5.48 -10.83
N TYR A 138 -9.19 -6.01 -10.72
CA TYR A 138 -10.27 -5.37 -9.97
C TYR A 138 -10.05 -5.39 -8.45
N ALA A 139 -9.28 -6.34 -7.92
CA ALA A 139 -9.00 -6.47 -6.49
C ALA A 139 -7.85 -5.58 -5.99
N MET A 140 -7.34 -4.65 -6.81
CA MET A 140 -6.14 -3.84 -6.52
C MET A 140 -6.37 -2.64 -5.60
N GLU A 141 -7.44 -2.64 -4.80
CA GLU A 141 -7.66 -1.61 -3.77
C GLU A 141 -6.64 -1.70 -2.63
N GLY A 142 -5.86 -2.78 -2.55
CA GLY A 142 -4.90 -3.00 -1.48
C GLY A 142 -5.56 -3.34 -0.15
N HIS A 143 -4.75 -3.39 0.91
CA HIS A 143 -5.23 -3.77 2.24
C HIS A 143 -6.25 -2.75 2.77
N GLN A 144 -7.47 -3.19 3.04
CA GLN A 144 -8.58 -2.29 3.45
C GLN A 144 -8.37 -1.65 4.83
N TYR A 145 -7.45 -2.19 5.61
CA TYR A 145 -7.14 -1.71 6.95
C TYR A 145 -5.88 -0.86 7.03
N HIS A 146 -4.80 -1.25 6.33
CA HIS A 146 -3.49 -0.64 6.57
C HIS A 146 -3.39 0.68 5.81
N PRO A 147 -3.02 1.80 6.44
CA PRO A 147 -3.04 3.10 5.76
C PRO A 147 -1.92 3.27 4.72
N SER A 148 -0.83 2.51 4.81
CA SER A 148 0.25 2.49 3.80
C SER A 148 0.12 1.36 2.75
N TYR A 149 -1.11 1.06 2.31
CA TYR A 149 -1.46 -0.09 1.47
C TYR A 149 -0.77 -0.16 0.09
N LYS A 150 -0.13 0.91 -0.39
CA LYS A 150 0.59 0.96 -1.68
C LYS A 150 1.95 1.67 -1.58
N SER A 151 2.63 1.59 -0.43
CA SER A 151 3.88 2.32 -0.20
C SER A 151 4.98 1.94 -1.19
N ARG A 152 5.16 0.64 -1.48
CA ARG A 152 6.14 0.09 -2.47
C ARG A 152 7.48 0.82 -2.41
N LEU A 153 8.04 0.95 -1.21
CA LEU A 153 9.30 1.69 -1.02
C LEU A 153 10.39 1.16 -1.96
N GLY A 154 11.17 2.07 -2.53
CA GLY A 154 12.18 1.77 -3.55
C GLY A 154 11.69 1.92 -5.00
N PHE A 155 10.38 1.92 -5.27
CA PHE A 155 9.87 2.21 -6.62
C PHE A 155 9.74 3.70 -6.88
N THR A 156 10.32 4.16 -8.00
CA THR A 156 9.93 5.44 -8.62
C THR A 156 8.52 5.35 -9.21
N LEU A 157 7.95 6.48 -9.64
CA LEU A 157 6.68 6.47 -10.39
C LEU A 157 6.79 5.69 -11.72
N SER A 158 7.97 5.69 -12.35
CA SER A 158 8.19 4.90 -13.56
C SER A 158 8.23 3.40 -13.26
N ASP A 159 8.84 3.02 -12.13
CA ASP A 159 8.85 1.62 -11.69
C ASP A 159 7.44 1.17 -11.31
N ASN A 160 6.68 2.03 -10.62
CA ASN A 160 5.30 1.72 -10.26
C ASN A 160 4.43 1.48 -11.50
N LEU A 161 4.57 2.30 -12.55
CA LEU A 161 3.88 2.07 -13.82
C LEU A 161 4.32 0.77 -14.51
N LYS A 162 5.62 0.43 -14.44
CA LYS A 162 6.19 -0.72 -15.15
C LYS A 162 5.96 -2.07 -14.44
N PHE A 163 5.85 -2.07 -13.12
CA PHE A 163 5.83 -3.29 -12.31
C PHE A 163 4.66 -3.35 -11.33
N GLY A 164 3.93 -2.25 -11.12
CA GLY A 164 2.77 -2.22 -10.24
C GLY A 164 1.60 -3.01 -10.84
N PRO A 165 0.94 -3.89 -10.07
CA PRO A 165 -0.20 -4.66 -10.56
C PRO A 165 -1.39 -3.78 -10.97
N ASP A 166 -1.49 -2.55 -10.46
CA ASP A 166 -2.50 -1.55 -10.85
C ASP A 166 -2.40 -1.08 -12.31
N PHE A 167 -1.42 -1.56 -13.08
CA PHE A 167 -1.21 -1.20 -14.48
C PHE A 167 -1.20 -2.42 -15.41
N VAL A 168 -1.49 -3.62 -14.88
CA VAL A 168 -1.48 -4.91 -15.60
C VAL A 168 -0.24 -5.08 -16.50
N PRO A 169 0.99 -4.89 -15.96
CA PRO A 169 2.17 -4.88 -16.80
C PRO A 169 2.54 -6.28 -17.27
N ASN A 170 3.02 -6.36 -18.51
CA ASN A 170 3.72 -7.55 -18.99
C ASN A 170 5.19 -7.51 -18.51
N VAL A 171 5.51 -8.27 -17.46
CA VAL A 171 6.85 -8.30 -16.87
C VAL A 171 7.68 -9.42 -17.48
N LYS A 172 8.84 -9.07 -18.05
CA LYS A 172 9.83 -10.05 -18.54
C LYS A 172 10.85 -10.36 -17.45
N LEU A 173 10.92 -11.63 -17.04
CA LEU A 173 11.90 -12.09 -16.07
C LEU A 173 13.32 -12.08 -16.64
N GLN A 174 14.30 -11.77 -15.78
CA GLN A 174 15.72 -11.89 -16.11
C GLN A 174 16.22 -13.25 -15.62
N TRP A 175 16.95 -13.96 -16.48
CA TRP A 175 17.53 -15.26 -16.16
C TRP A 175 19.01 -15.11 -15.86
N LEU A 176 19.44 -15.62 -14.70
CA LEU A 176 20.83 -15.61 -14.27
C LEU A 176 21.30 -17.05 -14.11
N ALA A 177 22.49 -17.34 -14.63
CA ALA A 177 23.18 -18.58 -14.33
C ALA A 177 24.06 -18.37 -13.11
N ILE A 178 23.87 -19.19 -12.09
CA ILE A 178 24.59 -19.13 -10.82
C ILE A 178 25.36 -20.43 -10.66
N ASP A 179 26.58 -20.33 -10.14
CA ASP A 179 27.38 -21.49 -9.78
C ASP A 179 26.63 -22.35 -8.75
N LYS A 180 26.60 -23.66 -8.97
CA LYS A 180 25.94 -24.62 -8.09
C LYS A 180 26.44 -24.54 -6.63
N ASP A 181 27.71 -24.15 -6.43
CA ASP A 181 28.30 -24.06 -5.10
C ASP A 181 27.89 -22.76 -4.37
N LYS A 182 27.16 -21.87 -5.06
CA LYS A 182 26.64 -20.60 -4.53
C LYS A 182 25.11 -20.58 -4.41
N VAL A 183 24.44 -21.68 -4.69
CA VAL A 183 22.98 -21.77 -4.63
C VAL A 183 22.54 -23.04 -3.90
N GLU A 184 21.59 -22.87 -2.99
CA GLU A 184 20.87 -24.00 -2.39
C GLU A 184 19.59 -24.25 -3.19
N THR A 185 19.35 -25.50 -3.58
CA THR A 185 18.15 -25.89 -4.34
C THR A 185 17.27 -26.78 -3.47
N THR A 186 16.04 -26.32 -3.20
CA THR A 186 15.00 -27.12 -2.53
C THR A 186 13.87 -27.41 -3.51
N VAL A 187 13.65 -28.69 -3.82
CA VAL A 187 12.57 -29.12 -4.72
C VAL A 187 11.83 -30.32 -4.17
N SER A 188 10.54 -30.41 -4.47
CA SER A 188 9.72 -31.58 -4.16
C SER A 188 10.29 -32.85 -4.80
N ARG A 189 10.13 -34.00 -4.14
CA ARG A 189 10.73 -35.29 -4.57
C ARG A 189 10.46 -35.69 -6.01
N ASN A 190 9.33 -35.25 -6.57
CA ASN A 190 8.89 -35.62 -7.92
C ASN A 190 9.24 -34.55 -8.97
N VAL A 191 10.02 -33.53 -8.62
CA VAL A 191 10.40 -32.44 -9.52
C VAL A 191 11.82 -32.65 -10.03
N VAL A 192 11.95 -32.81 -11.34
CA VAL A 192 13.24 -32.79 -12.03
C VAL A 192 13.49 -31.36 -12.50
N VAL A 193 14.44 -30.67 -11.87
CA VAL A 193 14.70 -29.23 -12.06
C VAL A 193 14.87 -28.85 -13.53
N ASN A 194 15.67 -29.60 -14.28
CA ASN A 194 15.93 -29.31 -15.70
C ASN A 194 14.70 -29.50 -16.58
N GLU A 195 13.83 -30.46 -16.26
CA GLU A 195 12.58 -30.68 -16.98
C GLU A 195 11.57 -29.57 -16.65
N MET A 196 11.45 -29.20 -15.38
CA MET A 196 10.64 -28.05 -14.95
C MET A 196 11.10 -26.78 -15.67
N LEU A 197 12.41 -26.51 -15.71
CA LEU A 197 12.95 -25.34 -16.38
C LEU A 197 12.61 -25.36 -17.88
N ARG A 198 12.82 -26.48 -18.57
CA ARG A 198 12.42 -26.67 -19.98
C ARG A 198 10.93 -26.40 -20.20
N GLN A 199 10.06 -26.86 -19.31
CA GLN A 199 8.62 -26.59 -19.39
C GLN A 199 8.29 -25.11 -19.23
N GLN A 200 9.01 -24.39 -18.37
CA GLN A 200 8.76 -22.96 -18.12
C GLN A 200 9.31 -22.04 -19.22
N VAL A 201 10.51 -22.31 -19.76
CA VAL A 201 11.16 -21.43 -20.76
C VAL A 201 11.08 -21.94 -22.20
N GLY A 202 10.68 -23.20 -22.39
CA GLY A 202 10.69 -23.91 -23.67
C GLY A 202 12.07 -24.45 -24.06
N ASP A 203 12.08 -25.53 -24.84
CA ASP A 203 13.32 -26.24 -25.22
C ASP A 203 14.34 -25.35 -25.94
N LYS A 204 13.89 -24.49 -26.86
CA LYS A 204 14.76 -23.58 -27.60
C LYS A 204 15.53 -22.61 -26.68
N THR A 205 14.83 -22.03 -25.71
CA THR A 205 15.42 -21.09 -24.74
C THR A 205 16.38 -21.82 -23.81
N TYR A 206 16.00 -23.01 -23.35
CA TYR A 206 16.85 -23.84 -22.51
C TYR A 206 18.15 -24.21 -23.22
N GLU A 207 18.07 -24.67 -24.47
CA GLU A 207 19.24 -25.01 -25.28
C GLU A 207 20.15 -23.81 -25.50
N HIS A 208 19.57 -22.62 -25.73
CA HIS A 208 20.33 -21.38 -25.80
C HIS A 208 21.09 -21.08 -24.51
N PHE A 209 20.47 -21.22 -23.33
CA PHE A 209 21.16 -21.05 -22.05
C PHE A 209 22.33 -22.02 -21.88
N VAL A 210 22.14 -23.30 -22.22
CA VAL A 210 23.20 -24.32 -22.14
C VAL A 210 24.36 -23.99 -23.08
N GLN A 211 24.07 -23.51 -24.30
CA GLN A 211 25.10 -23.10 -25.25
C GLN A 211 25.91 -21.90 -24.76
N GLN A 212 25.24 -20.88 -24.20
CA GLN A 212 25.91 -19.71 -23.62
C GLN A 212 26.85 -20.12 -22.48
N LEU A 213 26.41 -21.01 -21.59
CA LEU A 213 27.25 -21.49 -20.50
C LEU A 213 28.47 -22.29 -20.98
N LYS A 214 28.29 -23.15 -21.99
CA LYS A 214 29.42 -23.88 -22.58
C LYS A 214 30.44 -22.95 -23.24
N HIS A 215 29.98 -21.89 -23.89
CA HIS A 215 30.87 -20.89 -24.47
C HIS A 215 31.70 -20.18 -23.40
N LEU A 216 31.07 -19.75 -22.31
CA LEU A 216 31.73 -19.08 -21.18
C LEU A 216 32.73 -19.99 -20.45
N ALA A 217 32.48 -21.30 -20.38
CA ALA A 217 33.40 -22.26 -19.76
C ALA A 217 34.64 -22.58 -20.63
N ASN A 218 34.61 -22.24 -21.92
CA ASN A 218 35.69 -22.47 -22.87
C ASN A 218 36.54 -21.21 -23.14
N MET A 219 36.24 -20.08 -22.48
CA MET A 219 37.07 -18.88 -22.46
C MET A 219 37.96 -18.86 -21.22
#